data_AF-A0A6V7J7L7-F1
#
_entry.id   AF-A0A6V7J7L7-F1
#
_cell.length_a   1.000
_cell.length_b   1.000
_cell.length_c   1.000
_cell.angle_alpha   90.00
_cell.angle_beta   90.00
_cell.angle_gamma   90.00
#
_symmetry.space_group_name_H-M   'P 1'
#
loop_
_entity.id
_entity.type
_entity.pdbx_description
1 polymer ?
#
loop_
_entity_poly.entity_id
_entity_poly.type
_entity_poly.pdbx_seq_one_letter_code
_entity_poly.pdbx_strand_id
1 'polypeptide(L)'
;VEELTVKCVASASVFESKESIEKSLEEALTSLAQLRQENENLKFKNDDLSARYSAAQALIENNQAHERSMSSRIFELEKSLGRVSGINNTSLFSEWNETTYQTFDDIALQFQLSKQKLEEKEALEKQLIEKIRNLEANAAKASRELEEANLEKRSYEKQLKDMKNNCDKMLSGAQSIELDRVKMLEMEIKDLKAALKERETELIEKNKKLNEVVQKTNQLQNDCQQLMGGLQAAWAQCAEREQKVNESLAINDSKFGESLLGKDLVDAYHSTNDNLNCTTGEALATSLLGGIHSAFNRYEILFTEYEKLTDENQQLKHDMESLKLSYEDINKEKEFLSDEMRSLRVKYEGDIDTIKQQHLIEIETLKKLFGENGSDRLREELEKKHAREMEELRTYFEEKVLHVEKQYSEEVFSQSKKLSDDSSEVEDMTDDFYFGGGGDADKIRGTTDGKNNKRKELTADSQNREANCDNDFSKMTAVK
;
A
#
# COMPACT_ATOMS: atom_id res chain seq x y z
N VAL A 1 44.17 37.79 -22.69
CA VAL A 1 42.96 37.79 -21.82
C VAL A 1 41.74 37.46 -22.65
N GLU A 2 41.39 38.28 -23.64
CA GLU A 2 40.20 38.14 -24.50
C GLU A 2 40.01 36.73 -25.09
N GLU A 3 41.08 36.09 -25.60
CA GLU A 3 41.01 34.72 -26.13
C GLU A 3 40.52 33.67 -25.10
N LEU A 4 40.88 33.83 -23.82
CA LEU A 4 40.38 32.99 -22.74
C LEU A 4 38.91 33.30 -22.45
N THR A 5 38.52 34.58 -22.44
CA THR A 5 37.12 35.00 -22.29
C THR A 5 36.23 34.43 -23.40
N VAL A 6 36.67 34.50 -24.66
CA VAL A 6 35.96 33.93 -25.81
C VAL A 6 35.84 32.41 -25.68
N LYS A 7 36.91 31.70 -25.26
CA LYS A 7 36.86 30.26 -25.01
C LYS A 7 35.90 29.91 -23.86
N CYS A 8 35.90 30.64 -22.77
CA CYS A 8 34.95 30.44 -21.66
C CYS A 8 33.50 30.67 -22.09
N VAL A 9 33.20 31.70 -22.87
CA VAL A 9 31.85 31.98 -23.40
C VAL A 9 31.41 30.88 -24.39
N ALA A 10 32.31 30.43 -25.27
CA ALA A 10 32.03 29.32 -26.18
C ALA A 10 31.76 28.01 -25.42
N SER A 11 32.55 27.70 -24.38
CA SER A 11 32.31 26.54 -23.52
C SER A 11 30.98 26.65 -22.76
N ALA A 12 30.63 27.82 -22.22
CA ALA A 12 29.35 28.05 -21.54
C ALA A 12 28.17 27.79 -22.49
N SER A 13 28.20 28.37 -23.70
CA SER A 13 27.16 28.15 -24.71
C SER A 13 27.03 26.67 -25.14
N VAL A 14 28.15 25.92 -25.18
CA VAL A 14 28.11 24.47 -25.42
C VAL A 14 27.50 23.69 -24.26
N PHE A 15 27.74 24.10 -23.01
CA PHE A 15 27.09 23.48 -21.84
C PHE A 15 25.59 23.81 -21.76
N GLU A 16 25.19 25.06 -22.02
CA GLU A 16 23.78 25.48 -22.10
C GLU A 16 23.04 24.73 -23.22
N SER A 17 23.66 24.59 -24.40
CA SER A 17 23.13 23.81 -25.52
C SER A 17 22.97 22.32 -25.16
N LYS A 18 23.97 21.73 -24.49
CA LYS A 18 23.90 20.34 -23.99
C LYS A 18 22.76 20.16 -22.98
N GLU A 19 22.64 21.06 -22.00
CA GLU A 19 21.57 20.99 -20.98
C GLU A 19 20.17 21.12 -21.61
N SER A 20 20.03 21.99 -22.62
CA SER A 20 18.80 22.14 -23.40
C SER A 20 18.43 20.85 -24.18
N ILE A 21 19.43 20.18 -24.78
CA ILE A 21 19.24 18.89 -25.46
C ILE A 21 18.88 17.78 -24.47
N GLU A 22 19.52 17.73 -23.30
CA GLU A 22 19.22 16.75 -22.26
C GLU A 22 17.80 16.92 -21.71
N LYS A 23 17.36 18.15 -21.44
CA LYS A 23 15.97 18.46 -21.04
C LYS A 23 14.95 18.09 -22.12
N SER A 24 15.21 18.45 -23.38
CA SER A 24 14.35 18.09 -24.51
C SER A 24 14.26 16.57 -24.71
N LEU A 25 15.33 15.83 -24.42
CA LEU A 25 15.33 14.36 -24.44
C LEU A 25 14.51 13.77 -23.28
N GLU A 26 14.58 14.32 -22.07
CA GLU A 26 13.74 13.92 -20.94
C GLU A 26 12.24 14.18 -21.19
N GLU A 27 11.90 15.33 -21.80
CA GLU A 27 10.54 15.66 -22.27
C GLU A 27 10.07 14.68 -23.36
N ALA A 28 10.93 14.36 -24.32
CA ALA A 28 10.61 13.37 -25.37
C ALA A 28 10.41 11.95 -24.80
N LEU A 29 11.24 11.53 -23.85
CA LEU A 29 11.14 10.21 -23.20
C LEU A 29 9.89 10.10 -22.32
N THR A 30 9.53 11.15 -21.59
CA THR A 30 8.30 11.17 -20.77
C THR A 30 7.04 11.21 -21.64
N SER A 31 7.04 11.98 -22.73
CA SER A 31 5.98 11.97 -23.74
C SER A 31 5.83 10.58 -24.40
N LEU A 32 6.94 9.93 -24.79
CA LEU A 32 6.94 8.58 -25.34
C LEU A 32 6.39 7.54 -24.34
N ALA A 33 6.69 7.67 -23.05
CA ALA A 33 6.12 6.82 -22.01
C ALA A 33 4.60 7.00 -21.86
N GLN A 34 4.11 8.24 -21.91
CA GLN A 34 2.67 8.54 -21.89
C GLN A 34 1.95 8.00 -23.12
N LEU A 35 2.48 8.25 -24.33
CA LEU A 35 1.94 7.74 -25.59
C LEU A 35 1.93 6.20 -25.62
N ARG A 36 2.93 5.54 -25.02
CA ARG A 36 2.94 4.08 -24.86
C ARG A 36 1.82 3.61 -23.94
N GLN A 37 1.64 4.24 -22.77
CA GLN A 37 0.56 3.91 -21.84
C GLN A 37 -0.82 4.14 -22.48
N GLU A 38 -0.98 5.20 -23.29
CA GLU A 38 -2.20 5.45 -24.04
C GLU A 38 -2.44 4.39 -25.13
N ASN A 39 -1.41 3.97 -25.87
CA ASN A 39 -1.52 2.86 -26.83
C ASN A 39 -1.90 1.54 -26.15
N GLU A 40 -1.34 1.23 -24.98
CA GLU A 40 -1.71 0.03 -24.22
C GLU A 40 -3.19 0.10 -23.73
N ASN A 41 -3.68 1.28 -23.35
CA ASN A 41 -5.09 1.55 -23.01
C ASN A 41 -6.05 1.49 -24.23
N LEU A 42 -5.66 2.09 -25.36
CA LEU A 42 -6.41 2.03 -26.62
C LEU A 42 -6.49 0.60 -27.16
N LYS A 43 -5.41 -0.17 -27.05
CA LYS A 43 -5.42 -1.60 -27.36
C LYS A 43 -6.42 -2.35 -26.47
N PHE A 44 -6.38 -2.16 -25.16
CA PHE A 44 -7.33 -2.81 -24.25
C PHE A 44 -8.80 -2.49 -24.60
N LYS A 45 -9.10 -1.23 -24.94
CA LYS A 45 -10.43 -0.81 -25.43
C LYS A 45 -10.80 -1.46 -26.77
N ASN A 46 -9.84 -1.57 -27.69
CA ASN A 46 -10.04 -2.24 -28.97
C ASN A 46 -10.29 -3.75 -28.80
N ASP A 47 -9.58 -4.40 -27.89
CA ASP A 47 -9.75 -5.83 -27.58
C ASP A 47 -11.13 -6.09 -26.93
N ASP A 48 -11.59 -5.23 -26.01
CA ASP A 48 -12.95 -5.23 -25.44
C ASP A 48 -14.03 -4.98 -26.51
N LEU A 49 -13.87 -3.95 -27.35
CA LEU A 49 -14.79 -3.68 -28.47
C LEU A 49 -14.83 -4.85 -29.47
N SER A 50 -13.70 -5.48 -29.77
CA SER A 50 -13.61 -6.64 -30.67
C SER A 50 -14.31 -7.87 -30.07
N ALA A 51 -14.19 -8.08 -28.75
CA ALA A 51 -14.91 -9.13 -28.04
C ALA A 51 -16.43 -8.88 -28.05
N ARG A 52 -16.88 -7.64 -27.78
CA ARG A 52 -18.30 -7.25 -27.85
C ARG A 52 -18.86 -7.37 -29.26
N TYR A 53 -18.12 -6.95 -30.28
CA TYR A 53 -18.50 -7.09 -31.68
C TYR A 53 -18.65 -8.57 -32.06
N SER A 54 -17.68 -9.41 -31.67
CA SER A 54 -17.75 -10.86 -31.90
C SER A 54 -18.96 -11.51 -31.22
N ALA A 55 -19.28 -11.10 -29.98
CA ALA A 55 -20.46 -11.57 -29.26
C ALA A 55 -21.77 -11.10 -29.93
N ALA A 56 -21.83 -9.85 -30.39
CA ALA A 56 -22.99 -9.31 -31.12
C ALA A 56 -23.20 -10.01 -32.46
N GLN A 57 -22.12 -10.26 -33.22
CA GLN A 57 -22.19 -11.01 -34.47
C GLN A 57 -22.64 -12.46 -34.25
N ALA A 58 -22.14 -13.14 -33.22
CA ALA A 58 -22.60 -14.50 -32.86
C ALA A 58 -24.10 -14.54 -32.50
N LEU A 59 -24.64 -13.50 -31.85
CA LEU A 59 -26.08 -13.37 -31.59
C LEU A 59 -26.88 -13.16 -32.90
N ILE A 60 -26.38 -12.34 -33.82
CA ILE A 60 -27.01 -12.11 -35.14
C ILE A 60 -27.00 -13.41 -35.97
N GLU A 61 -25.88 -14.11 -36.03
CA GLU A 61 -25.75 -15.38 -36.77
C GLU A 61 -26.66 -16.48 -36.21
N ASN A 62 -26.78 -16.57 -34.88
CA ASN A 62 -27.71 -17.49 -34.21
C ASN A 62 -29.18 -17.14 -34.51
N ASN A 63 -29.56 -15.86 -34.43
CA ASN A 63 -30.90 -15.40 -34.80
C ASN A 63 -31.21 -15.71 -36.27
N GLN A 64 -30.29 -15.43 -37.20
CA GLN A 64 -30.48 -15.79 -38.61
C GLN A 64 -30.56 -17.31 -38.85
N ALA A 65 -29.82 -18.13 -38.11
CA ALA A 65 -29.93 -19.58 -38.18
C ALA A 65 -31.31 -20.06 -37.68
N HIS A 66 -31.82 -19.47 -36.61
CA HIS A 66 -33.17 -19.71 -36.10
C HIS A 66 -34.25 -19.27 -37.10
N GLU A 67 -34.12 -18.08 -37.71
CA GLU A 67 -35.03 -17.58 -38.75
C GLU A 67 -35.04 -18.48 -40.00
N ARG A 68 -33.88 -18.95 -40.47
CA ARG A 68 -33.78 -19.91 -41.58
C ARG A 68 -34.47 -21.23 -41.24
N SER A 69 -34.28 -21.74 -40.02
CA SER A 69 -34.93 -22.96 -39.52
C SER A 69 -36.46 -22.80 -39.46
N MET A 70 -36.95 -21.70 -38.90
CA MET A 70 -38.38 -21.38 -38.84
C MET A 70 -38.98 -21.19 -40.24
N SER A 71 -38.28 -20.50 -41.15
CA SER A 71 -38.73 -20.28 -42.54
C SER A 71 -38.79 -21.60 -43.32
N SER A 72 -37.81 -22.49 -43.15
CA SER A 72 -37.84 -23.84 -43.74
C SER A 72 -39.04 -24.64 -43.22
N ARG A 73 -39.34 -24.55 -41.93
CA ARG A 73 -40.50 -25.22 -41.31
C ARG A 73 -41.84 -24.64 -41.77
N ILE A 74 -41.93 -23.32 -41.95
CA ILE A 74 -43.11 -22.67 -42.54
C ILE A 74 -43.30 -23.15 -43.99
N PHE A 75 -42.23 -23.18 -44.80
CA PHE A 75 -42.29 -23.68 -46.16
C PHE A 75 -42.71 -25.16 -46.24
N GLU A 76 -42.29 -26.02 -45.30
CA GLU A 76 -42.77 -27.41 -45.21
C GLU A 76 -44.26 -27.51 -44.83
N LEU A 77 -44.74 -26.62 -43.96
CA LEU A 77 -46.17 -26.52 -43.60
C LEU A 77 -47.01 -26.01 -44.79
N GLU A 78 -46.53 -25.01 -45.53
CA GLU A 78 -47.18 -24.53 -46.77
C GLU A 78 -47.18 -25.60 -47.87
N LYS A 79 -46.06 -26.32 -48.04
CA LYS A 79 -45.89 -27.40 -49.02
C LYS A 79 -46.64 -28.70 -48.67
N SER A 80 -47.11 -28.84 -47.43
CA SER A 80 -48.04 -29.91 -47.04
C SER A 80 -49.49 -29.44 -47.17
N LEU A 81 -49.83 -28.27 -46.64
CA LEU A 81 -51.16 -27.65 -46.77
C LEU A 81 -51.61 -27.51 -48.23
N GLY A 82 -50.71 -27.06 -49.12
CA GLY A 82 -50.97 -26.91 -50.55
C GLY A 82 -51.31 -28.21 -51.30
N ARG A 83 -51.03 -29.39 -50.72
CA ARG A 83 -51.44 -30.69 -51.29
C ARG A 83 -52.83 -31.12 -50.86
N VAL A 84 -53.29 -30.66 -49.70
CA VAL A 84 -54.62 -30.99 -49.15
C VAL A 84 -55.72 -30.28 -49.94
N SER A 85 -55.44 -29.07 -50.47
CA SER A 85 -56.40 -28.23 -51.20
C SER A 85 -56.83 -28.75 -52.59
N GLY A 86 -56.42 -29.96 -53.01
CA GLY A 86 -56.61 -30.47 -54.37
C GLY A 86 -57.51 -31.71 -54.53
N ILE A 87 -58.12 -32.22 -53.47
CA ILE A 87 -58.84 -33.51 -53.49
C ILE A 87 -60.35 -33.30 -53.63
N ASN A 88 -60.96 -33.92 -54.66
CA ASN A 88 -62.39 -33.78 -54.96
C ASN A 88 -63.27 -34.75 -54.17
N ASN A 89 -64.28 -34.22 -53.47
CA ASN A 89 -65.09 -34.95 -52.50
C ASN A 89 -66.31 -35.68 -53.12
N THR A 90 -66.09 -36.83 -53.77
CA THR A 90 -67.22 -37.71 -54.21
C THR A 90 -67.01 -39.20 -53.98
N SER A 91 -65.78 -39.75 -54.12
CA SER A 91 -65.51 -41.17 -53.81
C SER A 91 -65.09 -41.42 -52.36
N LEU A 92 -64.84 -40.35 -51.61
CA LEU A 92 -64.06 -40.44 -50.36
C LEU A 92 -64.95 -40.66 -49.11
N PHE A 93 -66.18 -40.16 -49.06
CA PHE A 93 -66.98 -40.00 -47.83
C PHE A 93 -67.11 -41.21 -46.86
N SER A 94 -66.92 -42.46 -47.31
CA SER A 94 -66.85 -43.62 -46.40
C SER A 94 -65.50 -43.73 -45.68
N GLU A 95 -64.40 -43.74 -46.42
CA GLU A 95 -63.04 -43.77 -45.86
C GLU A 95 -62.64 -42.41 -45.26
N TRP A 96 -63.20 -41.32 -45.78
CA TRP A 96 -62.98 -39.94 -45.35
C TRP A 96 -63.61 -39.64 -44.01
N ASN A 97 -64.68 -40.33 -43.59
CA ASN A 97 -65.12 -40.23 -42.20
C ASN A 97 -64.01 -40.76 -41.28
N GLU A 98 -63.58 -42.00 -41.45
CA GLU A 98 -62.58 -42.63 -40.57
C GLU A 98 -61.20 -41.94 -40.66
N THR A 99 -60.71 -41.66 -41.87
CA THR A 99 -59.42 -40.98 -42.08
C THR A 99 -59.45 -39.48 -41.76
N THR A 100 -60.59 -38.77 -41.84
CA THR A 100 -60.67 -37.35 -41.42
C THR A 100 -60.91 -37.23 -39.92
N TYR A 101 -61.64 -38.14 -39.27
CA TYR A 101 -61.64 -38.21 -37.82
C TYR A 101 -60.23 -38.53 -37.30
N GLN A 102 -59.53 -39.53 -37.86
CA GLN A 102 -58.12 -39.79 -37.54
C GLN A 102 -57.22 -38.56 -37.81
N THR A 103 -57.42 -37.86 -38.92
CA THR A 103 -56.63 -36.64 -39.24
C THR A 103 -56.92 -35.50 -38.25
N PHE A 104 -58.18 -35.33 -37.83
CA PHE A 104 -58.53 -34.32 -36.81
C PHE A 104 -58.02 -34.71 -35.42
N ASP A 105 -58.04 -35.99 -35.06
CA ASP A 105 -57.47 -36.51 -33.81
C ASP A 105 -55.94 -36.36 -33.81
N ASP A 106 -55.27 -36.68 -34.92
CA ASP A 106 -53.83 -36.46 -35.11
C ASP A 106 -53.47 -34.96 -35.00
N ILE A 107 -54.27 -34.07 -35.61
CA ILE A 107 -54.10 -32.61 -35.50
C ILE A 107 -54.36 -32.14 -34.06
N ALA A 108 -55.37 -32.67 -33.37
CA ALA A 108 -55.67 -32.34 -31.98
C ALA A 108 -54.54 -32.79 -31.04
N LEU A 109 -53.99 -33.99 -31.25
CA LEU A 109 -52.82 -34.51 -30.54
C LEU A 109 -51.57 -33.66 -30.81
N GLN A 110 -51.30 -33.28 -32.07
CA GLN A 110 -50.19 -32.39 -32.40
C GLN A 110 -50.35 -30.99 -31.80
N PHE A 111 -51.58 -30.45 -31.77
CA PHE A 111 -51.89 -29.19 -31.11
C PHE A 111 -51.68 -29.29 -29.59
N GLN A 112 -52.18 -30.34 -28.95
CA GLN A 112 -52.03 -30.56 -27.50
C GLN A 112 -50.57 -30.79 -27.10
N LEU A 113 -49.80 -31.57 -27.87
CA LEU A 113 -48.35 -31.75 -27.69
C LEU A 113 -47.58 -30.44 -27.92
N SER A 114 -48.00 -29.61 -28.86
CA SER A 114 -47.37 -28.30 -29.11
C SER A 114 -47.70 -27.30 -27.99
N LYS A 115 -48.95 -27.31 -27.49
CA LYS A 115 -49.37 -26.54 -26.32
C LYS A 115 -48.57 -26.94 -25.07
N GLN A 116 -48.49 -28.23 -24.75
CA GLN A 116 -47.71 -28.72 -23.61
C GLN A 116 -46.25 -28.27 -23.70
N LYS A 117 -45.61 -28.37 -24.87
CA LYS A 117 -44.23 -27.89 -25.10
C LYS A 117 -44.06 -26.38 -24.97
N LEU A 118 -45.12 -25.58 -25.12
CA LEU A 118 -45.09 -24.15 -24.85
C LEU A 118 -45.28 -23.86 -23.35
N GLU A 119 -46.19 -24.57 -22.69
CA GLU A 119 -46.40 -24.47 -21.22
C GLU A 119 -45.15 -24.91 -20.44
N GLU A 120 -44.47 -25.98 -20.87
CA GLU A 120 -43.18 -26.43 -20.32
C GLU A 120 -42.06 -25.39 -20.54
N LYS A 121 -42.02 -24.75 -21.71
CA LYS A 121 -41.07 -23.67 -21.99
C LYS A 121 -41.33 -22.43 -21.14
N GLU A 122 -42.58 -22.00 -21.01
CA GLU A 122 -42.98 -20.85 -20.19
C GLU A 122 -42.65 -21.10 -18.70
N ALA A 123 -42.82 -22.34 -18.22
CA ALA A 123 -42.41 -22.73 -16.87
C ALA A 123 -40.89 -22.66 -16.67
N LEU A 124 -40.09 -23.14 -17.64
CA LEU A 124 -38.63 -23.05 -17.62
C LEU A 124 -38.14 -21.60 -17.72
N GLU A 125 -38.76 -20.78 -18.57
CA GLU A 125 -38.44 -19.35 -18.70
C GLU A 125 -38.68 -18.61 -17.38
N LYS A 126 -39.82 -18.84 -16.73
CA LYS A 126 -40.12 -18.29 -15.38
C LYS A 126 -39.09 -18.72 -14.34
N GLN A 127 -38.66 -19.98 -14.35
CA GLN A 127 -37.59 -20.47 -13.46
C GLN A 127 -36.23 -19.81 -13.76
N LEU A 128 -35.90 -19.58 -15.03
CA LEU A 128 -34.65 -18.90 -15.42
C LEU A 128 -34.66 -17.42 -15.03
N ILE A 129 -35.75 -16.69 -15.30
CA ILE A 129 -35.91 -15.28 -14.89
C ILE A 129 -35.79 -15.15 -13.36
N GLU A 130 -36.44 -16.03 -12.60
CA GLU A 130 -36.37 -15.99 -11.14
C GLU A 130 -34.96 -16.35 -10.63
N LYS A 131 -34.28 -17.32 -11.26
CA LYS A 131 -32.89 -17.64 -10.94
C LYS A 131 -31.94 -16.47 -11.25
N ILE A 132 -32.15 -15.74 -12.34
CA ILE A 132 -31.38 -14.54 -12.69
C ILE A 132 -31.58 -13.46 -11.63
N ARG A 133 -32.83 -13.11 -11.27
CA ARG A 133 -33.11 -12.12 -10.21
C ARG A 133 -32.46 -12.47 -8.87
N ASN A 134 -32.49 -13.74 -8.48
CA ASN A 134 -31.84 -14.18 -7.25
C ASN A 134 -30.30 -14.08 -7.33
N LEU A 135 -29.70 -14.32 -8.50
CA LEU A 135 -28.26 -14.09 -8.70
C LEU A 135 -27.90 -12.59 -8.69
N GLU A 136 -28.71 -11.74 -9.34
CA GLU A 136 -28.56 -10.28 -9.35
C GLU A 136 -28.68 -9.69 -7.93
N ALA A 137 -29.70 -10.13 -7.16
CA ALA A 137 -29.89 -9.70 -5.78
C ALA A 137 -28.73 -10.13 -4.86
N ASN A 138 -28.20 -11.35 -5.05
CA ASN A 138 -27.03 -11.84 -4.32
C ASN A 138 -25.75 -11.08 -4.70
N ALA A 139 -25.55 -10.77 -5.98
CA ALA A 139 -24.44 -9.93 -6.44
C ALA A 139 -24.53 -8.51 -5.85
N ALA A 140 -25.71 -7.89 -5.91
CA ALA A 140 -25.96 -6.57 -5.33
C ALA A 140 -25.90 -6.55 -3.79
N LYS A 141 -26.01 -7.71 -3.11
CA LYS A 141 -25.71 -7.86 -1.69
C LYS A 141 -24.19 -7.95 -1.45
N ALA A 142 -23.50 -8.84 -2.15
CA ALA A 142 -22.05 -9.01 -2.03
C ALA A 142 -21.26 -7.73 -2.36
N SER A 143 -21.70 -6.93 -3.34
CA SER A 143 -21.07 -5.65 -3.66
C SER A 143 -21.19 -4.61 -2.52
N ARG A 144 -22.32 -4.60 -1.78
CA ARG A 144 -22.49 -3.70 -0.62
C ARG A 144 -21.67 -4.18 0.58
N GLU A 145 -21.65 -5.47 0.85
CA GLU A 145 -20.80 -6.07 1.90
C GLU A 145 -19.30 -5.83 1.63
N LEU A 146 -18.90 -5.85 0.36
CA LEU A 146 -17.55 -5.49 -0.07
C LEU A 146 -17.26 -3.99 0.08
N GLU A 147 -18.22 -3.10 -0.19
CA GLU A 147 -18.07 -1.66 0.02
C GLU A 147 -17.94 -1.31 1.51
N GLU A 148 -18.80 -1.90 2.35
CA GLU A 148 -18.78 -1.77 3.81
C GLU A 148 -17.44 -2.23 4.40
N ALA A 149 -16.96 -3.42 4.02
CA ALA A 149 -15.64 -3.92 4.43
C ALA A 149 -14.46 -3.03 3.94
N ASN A 150 -14.61 -2.35 2.80
CA ASN A 150 -13.61 -1.38 2.33
C ASN A 150 -13.64 -0.07 3.13
N LEU A 151 -14.81 0.36 3.63
CA LEU A 151 -14.93 1.51 4.54
C LEU A 151 -14.31 1.20 5.92
N GLU A 152 -14.58 0.02 6.48
CA GLU A 152 -13.91 -0.45 7.71
C GLU A 152 -12.40 -0.51 7.54
N LYS A 153 -11.91 -1.15 6.46
CA LYS A 153 -10.48 -1.21 6.14
C LYS A 153 -9.84 0.18 6.09
N ARG A 154 -10.45 1.15 5.41
CA ARG A 154 -9.96 2.54 5.36
C ARG A 154 -9.94 3.21 6.73
N SER A 155 -10.90 2.89 7.61
CA SER A 155 -10.90 3.35 9.00
C SER A 155 -9.72 2.79 9.78
N TYR A 156 -9.45 1.49 9.69
CA TYR A 156 -8.29 0.86 10.35
C TYR A 156 -6.96 1.36 9.77
N GLU A 157 -6.84 1.54 8.45
CA GLU A 157 -5.66 2.12 7.81
C GLU A 157 -5.40 3.56 8.29
N LYS A 158 -6.45 4.37 8.48
CA LYS A 158 -6.34 5.71 9.09
C LYS A 158 -5.87 5.62 10.54
N GLN A 159 -6.50 4.78 11.37
CA GLN A 159 -6.12 4.61 12.79
C GLN A 159 -4.67 4.16 12.95
N LEU A 160 -4.19 3.21 12.12
CA LEU A 160 -2.80 2.77 12.09
C LEU A 160 -1.85 3.90 11.68
N LYS A 161 -2.23 4.72 10.69
CA LYS A 161 -1.44 5.89 10.27
C LYS A 161 -1.35 6.95 11.36
N ASP A 162 -2.47 7.26 12.03
CA ASP A 162 -2.52 8.26 13.09
C ASP A 162 -1.77 7.79 14.36
N MET A 163 -1.87 6.50 14.72
CA MET A 163 -1.08 5.88 15.77
C MET A 163 0.42 5.90 15.43
N LYS A 164 0.81 5.56 14.19
CA LYS A 164 2.21 5.66 13.76
C LYS A 164 2.72 7.11 13.86
N ASN A 165 1.98 8.07 13.33
CA ASN A 165 2.32 9.49 13.42
C ASN A 165 2.52 9.95 14.88
N ASN A 166 1.77 9.38 15.84
CA ASN A 166 1.95 9.65 17.25
C ASN A 166 3.23 8.99 17.82
N CYS A 167 3.51 7.74 17.47
CA CYS A 167 4.77 7.08 17.83
C CYS A 167 6.00 7.81 17.29
N ASP A 168 5.97 8.24 16.02
CA ASP A 168 7.06 8.99 15.39
C ASP A 168 7.29 10.36 16.09
N LYS A 169 6.22 11.03 16.55
CA LYS A 169 6.31 12.24 17.40
C LYS A 169 6.89 11.95 18.78
N MET A 170 6.48 10.86 19.45
CA MET A 170 7.05 10.50 20.76
C MET A 170 8.53 10.12 20.66
N LEU A 171 8.92 9.38 19.61
CA LEU A 171 10.31 8.98 19.37
C LEU A 171 11.21 10.19 19.10
N SER A 172 10.79 11.12 18.24
CA SER A 172 11.54 12.34 17.97
C SER A 172 11.63 13.26 19.19
N GLY A 173 10.55 13.38 19.98
CA GLY A 173 10.57 14.09 21.27
C GLY A 173 11.53 13.45 22.28
N ALA A 174 11.49 12.13 22.44
CA ALA A 174 12.39 11.39 23.33
C ALA A 174 13.87 11.53 22.92
N GLN A 175 14.17 11.41 21.62
CA GLN A 175 15.52 11.60 21.09
C GLN A 175 16.04 13.03 21.34
N SER A 176 15.20 14.07 21.25
CA SER A 176 15.61 15.43 21.59
C SER A 176 15.94 15.57 23.09
N ILE A 177 15.09 15.04 23.97
CA ILE A 177 15.29 15.09 25.42
C ILE A 177 16.55 14.32 25.84
N GLU A 178 16.79 13.15 25.25
CA GLU A 178 17.97 12.34 25.52
C GLU A 178 19.25 13.01 24.99
N LEU A 179 19.21 13.59 23.79
CA LEU A 179 20.32 14.35 23.22
C LEU A 179 20.67 15.58 24.07
N ASP A 180 19.69 16.33 24.56
CA ASP A 180 19.94 17.49 25.41
C ASP A 180 20.43 17.09 26.81
N ARG A 181 19.96 15.96 27.35
CA ARG A 181 20.52 15.37 28.58
C ARG A 181 21.97 14.93 28.39
N VAL A 182 22.33 14.35 27.24
CA VAL A 182 23.73 13.99 26.92
C VAL A 182 24.60 15.24 26.87
N LYS A 183 24.20 16.31 26.16
CA LYS A 183 24.95 17.59 26.12
C LYS A 183 25.20 18.17 27.52
N MET A 184 24.20 18.12 28.40
CA MET A 184 24.33 18.60 29.79
C MET A 184 25.36 17.76 30.58
N LEU A 185 25.33 16.44 30.45
CA LEU A 185 26.31 15.54 31.08
C LEU A 185 27.72 15.70 30.47
N GLU A 186 27.84 15.94 29.17
CA GLU A 186 29.13 16.24 28.52
C GLU A 186 29.75 17.56 29.04
N MET A 187 28.91 18.58 29.27
CA MET A 187 29.33 19.85 29.88
C MET A 187 29.75 19.65 31.34
N GLU A 188 28.96 18.94 32.15
CA GLU A 188 29.31 18.62 33.54
C GLU A 188 30.63 17.82 33.62
N ILE A 189 30.81 16.81 32.76
CA ILE A 189 32.05 16.02 32.65
C ILE A 189 33.25 16.90 32.26
N LYS A 190 33.05 17.91 31.40
CA LYS A 190 34.09 18.85 30.98
C LYS A 190 34.51 19.76 32.15
N ASP A 191 33.55 20.27 32.91
CA ASP A 191 33.80 21.17 34.03
C ASP A 191 34.42 20.42 35.24
N LEU A 192 33.94 19.21 35.52
CA LEU A 192 34.57 18.30 36.50
C LEU A 192 36.02 17.96 36.10
N LYS A 193 36.31 17.74 34.81
CA LYS A 193 37.68 17.53 34.32
C LYS A 193 38.57 18.79 34.43
N ALA A 194 37.99 19.99 34.38
CA ALA A 194 38.73 21.23 34.62
C ALA A 194 39.07 21.39 36.10
N ALA A 195 38.08 21.23 36.99
CA ALA A 195 38.25 21.30 38.44
C ALA A 195 39.23 20.23 38.97
N LEU A 196 39.22 19.02 38.39
CA LEU A 196 40.16 17.95 38.75
C LEU A 196 41.60 18.37 38.45
N LYS A 197 41.88 18.91 37.25
CA LYS A 197 43.21 19.43 36.88
C LYS A 197 43.68 20.58 37.76
N GLU A 198 42.78 21.49 38.14
CA GLU A 198 43.07 22.56 39.09
C GLU A 198 43.54 21.98 40.43
N ARG A 199 42.80 20.99 40.97
CA ARG A 199 43.17 20.31 42.22
C ARG A 199 44.44 19.46 42.11
N GLU A 200 44.75 18.88 40.95
CA GLU A 200 46.07 18.25 40.70
C GLU A 200 47.20 19.29 40.81
N THR A 201 47.04 20.47 40.22
CA THR A 201 48.06 21.54 40.32
C THR A 201 48.20 22.07 41.75
N GLU A 202 47.11 22.26 42.49
CA GLU A 202 47.16 22.58 43.92
C GLU A 202 47.92 21.51 44.73
N LEU A 203 47.66 20.22 44.47
CA LEU A 203 48.30 19.12 45.19
C LEU A 203 49.79 19.03 44.90
N ILE A 204 50.21 19.28 43.65
CA ILE A 204 51.62 19.37 43.28
C ILE A 204 52.30 20.53 44.03
N GLU A 205 51.66 21.70 44.10
CA GLU A 205 52.22 22.86 44.81
C GLU A 205 52.29 22.64 46.34
N LYS A 206 51.24 22.04 46.93
CA LYS A 206 51.19 21.66 48.36
C LYS A 206 52.24 20.61 48.70
N ASN A 207 52.44 19.61 47.84
CA ASN A 207 53.47 18.59 48.02
C ASN A 207 54.88 19.20 47.89
N LYS A 208 55.10 20.15 46.98
CA LYS A 208 56.36 20.91 46.91
C LYS A 208 56.64 21.64 48.22
N LYS A 209 55.67 22.40 48.74
CA LYS A 209 55.76 23.12 50.03
C LYS A 209 56.01 22.15 51.20
N LEU A 210 55.38 20.98 51.21
CA LEU A 210 55.63 19.94 52.22
C LEU A 210 57.08 19.42 52.17
N ASN A 211 57.62 19.14 50.98
CA ASN A 211 59.01 18.71 50.83
C ASN A 211 60.01 19.80 51.29
N GLU A 212 59.74 21.08 50.99
CA GLU A 212 60.53 22.21 51.49
C GLU A 212 60.48 22.32 53.04
N VAL A 213 59.36 21.97 53.68
CA VAL A 213 59.25 21.89 55.15
C VAL A 213 59.99 20.66 55.69
N VAL A 214 59.84 19.47 55.10
CA VAL A 214 60.55 18.25 55.52
C VAL A 214 62.07 18.43 55.44
N GLN A 215 62.58 19.09 54.40
CA GLN A 215 64.01 19.44 54.31
C GLN A 215 64.46 20.35 55.48
N LYS A 216 63.68 21.37 55.83
CA LYS A 216 63.96 22.25 56.99
C LYS A 216 63.88 21.51 58.33
N THR A 217 62.92 20.61 58.49
CA THR A 217 62.80 19.77 59.70
C THR A 217 63.99 18.82 59.82
N ASN A 218 64.43 18.19 58.73
CA ASN A 218 65.62 17.33 58.74
C ASN A 218 66.90 18.12 59.05
N GLN A 219 67.04 19.35 58.52
CA GLN A 219 68.12 20.27 58.85
C GLN A 219 68.14 20.54 60.37
N LEU A 220 67.03 21.02 60.92
CA LEU A 220 66.89 21.32 62.35
C LEU A 220 67.05 20.07 63.24
N GLN A 221 66.64 18.89 62.77
CA GLN A 221 66.87 17.63 63.49
C GLN A 221 68.36 17.28 63.54
N ASN A 222 69.11 17.47 62.45
CA ASN A 222 70.57 17.27 62.43
C ASN A 222 71.26 18.28 63.35
N ASP A 223 70.83 19.54 63.34
CA ASP A 223 71.36 20.59 64.22
C ASP A 223 71.08 20.25 65.70
N CYS A 224 69.86 19.80 66.03
CA CYS A 224 69.49 19.30 67.35
C CYS A 224 70.27 18.04 67.77
N GLN A 225 70.58 17.12 66.85
CA GLN A 225 71.41 15.95 67.14
C GLN A 225 72.86 16.34 67.42
N GLN A 226 73.42 17.32 66.69
CA GLN A 226 74.75 17.87 67.00
C GLN A 226 74.77 18.58 68.36
N LEU A 227 73.74 19.37 68.67
CA LEU A 227 73.58 20.03 69.97
C LEU A 227 73.39 19.03 71.11
N MET A 228 72.62 17.95 70.92
CA MET A 228 72.52 16.87 71.91
C MET A 228 73.83 16.10 72.07
N GLY A 229 74.59 15.86 71.00
CA GLY A 229 75.93 15.27 71.10
C GLY A 229 76.89 16.14 71.91
N GLY A 230 76.89 17.46 71.67
CA GLY A 230 77.65 18.43 72.46
C GLY A 230 77.17 18.51 73.92
N LEU A 231 75.86 18.50 74.15
CA LEU A 231 75.28 18.51 75.50
C LEU A 231 75.59 17.21 76.25
N GLN A 232 75.53 16.05 75.60
CA GLN A 232 75.90 14.76 76.20
C GLN A 232 77.40 14.70 76.51
N ALA A 233 78.26 15.26 75.65
CA ALA A 233 79.69 15.40 75.94
C ALA A 233 79.96 16.33 77.14
N ALA A 234 79.18 17.40 77.31
CA ALA A 234 79.24 18.27 78.50
C ALA A 234 78.67 17.58 79.75
N TRP A 235 77.55 16.86 79.63
CA TRP A 235 76.96 16.08 80.71
C TRP A 235 77.87 14.95 81.17
N ALA A 236 78.60 14.28 80.27
CA ALA A 236 79.61 13.29 80.64
C ALA A 236 80.71 13.93 81.49
N GLN A 237 81.21 15.11 81.11
CA GLN A 237 82.19 15.88 81.90
C GLN A 237 81.65 16.36 83.26
N CYS A 238 80.32 16.55 83.39
CA CYS A 238 79.67 16.87 84.65
C CYS A 238 79.41 15.62 85.52
N ALA A 239 78.93 14.52 84.95
CA ALA A 239 78.69 13.26 85.65
C ALA A 239 80.00 12.63 86.15
N GLU A 240 81.10 12.78 85.40
CA GLU A 240 82.44 12.41 85.86
C GLU A 240 82.93 13.28 87.05
N ARG A 241 82.27 14.41 87.34
CA ARG A 241 82.46 15.16 88.60
C ARG A 241 81.47 14.75 89.69
N GLU A 242 80.23 14.39 89.33
CA GLU A 242 79.17 14.07 90.31
C GLU A 242 79.23 12.64 90.86
N GLN A 243 79.70 11.65 90.09
CA GLN A 243 79.94 10.31 90.65
C GLN A 243 80.94 10.35 91.80
N LYS A 244 81.93 11.25 91.72
CA LYS A 244 82.91 11.56 92.78
C LYS A 244 82.28 12.22 94.03
N VAL A 245 80.95 12.38 94.08
CA VAL A 245 80.15 12.90 95.19
C VAL A 245 79.14 11.87 95.68
N ASN A 246 78.33 11.29 94.79
CA ASN A 246 77.18 10.45 95.18
C ASN A 246 77.51 9.04 95.69
N GLU A 247 78.78 8.61 95.65
CA GLU A 247 79.26 7.42 96.39
C GLU A 247 79.17 7.58 97.93
N SER A 248 78.68 8.72 98.43
CA SER A 248 78.66 9.08 99.86
C SER A 248 77.35 8.84 100.64
N LEU A 249 76.21 8.48 100.02
CA LEU A 249 74.89 8.90 100.58
C LEU A 249 73.68 7.93 100.63
N ALA A 250 73.74 6.66 100.19
CA ALA A 250 72.52 5.85 99.93
C ALA A 250 72.17 4.73 100.95
N ILE A 251 71.20 4.95 101.87
CA ILE A 251 70.59 3.93 102.78
C ILE A 251 69.08 4.25 103.12
N ASN A 252 68.12 3.28 102.91
CA ASN A 252 66.66 3.21 103.30
C ASN A 252 65.59 4.15 102.59
N ASP A 253 64.22 4.04 102.63
CA ASP A 253 63.17 3.17 103.26
C ASP A 253 61.74 3.15 102.54
N SER A 254 60.68 2.43 103.01
CA SER A 254 59.24 2.42 102.49
C SER A 254 58.19 1.71 103.45
N LYS A 255 56.85 1.42 103.27
CA LYS A 255 55.69 1.55 102.29
C LYS A 255 54.34 1.00 102.91
N PHE A 256 53.09 1.40 102.55
CA PHE A 256 51.77 0.60 102.50
C PHE A 256 50.43 1.41 102.17
N GLY A 257 49.19 0.82 102.06
CA GLY A 257 47.87 1.46 101.66
C GLY A 257 46.46 0.70 101.78
N GLU A 258 45.40 1.08 100.98
CA GLU A 258 43.97 0.52 100.71
C GLU A 258 42.70 0.96 101.57
N SER A 259 41.34 0.80 101.34
CA SER A 259 40.35 0.19 100.33
C SER A 259 38.78 0.57 100.51
N LEU A 260 37.81 0.02 99.68
CA LEU A 260 36.36 -0.45 99.96
C LEU A 260 34.94 0.17 99.48
N LEU A 261 33.95 -0.72 99.12
CA LEU A 261 32.39 -0.76 99.06
C LEU A 261 31.50 0.16 98.11
N GLY A 262 30.15 0.03 97.84
CA GLY A 262 28.92 -0.82 98.14
C GLY A 262 27.55 -0.15 97.66
N LYS A 263 26.24 -0.59 97.69
CA LYS A 263 25.41 -1.87 97.79
C LYS A 263 23.81 -1.63 97.68
N ASP A 264 22.94 -2.65 97.35
CA ASP A 264 21.43 -2.88 97.60
C ASP A 264 20.24 -2.16 96.85
N LEU A 265 18.89 -2.52 96.84
CA LEU A 265 18.03 -3.78 96.83
C LEU A 265 16.43 -3.57 96.82
N VAL A 266 15.57 -4.59 96.46
CA VAL A 266 14.09 -4.90 96.84
C VAL A 266 12.88 -4.33 95.97
N ASP A 267 11.55 -4.70 95.89
CA ASP A 267 10.45 -5.44 96.66
C ASP A 267 9.25 -6.14 95.85
N ALA A 268 7.98 -6.31 96.36
CA ALA A 268 6.84 -7.24 95.91
C ALA A 268 5.32 -6.74 96.12
N TYR A 269 4.11 -7.42 96.19
CA TYR A 269 3.49 -8.83 96.15
C TYR A 269 1.87 -8.96 96.13
N HIS A 270 1.23 -9.89 95.33
CA HIS A 270 0.01 -10.82 95.50
C HIS A 270 -1.58 -10.57 95.69
N SER A 271 -2.38 -11.63 95.30
CA SER A 271 -3.68 -12.23 95.87
C SER A 271 -5.13 -11.94 95.30
N THR A 272 -6.23 -12.77 95.33
CA THR A 272 -6.56 -14.27 95.40
C THR A 272 -8.09 -14.63 95.24
N ASN A 273 -8.44 -15.92 94.94
CA ASN A 273 -9.64 -16.77 95.34
C ASN A 273 -11.06 -16.88 94.63
N ASP A 274 -11.34 -18.09 94.11
CA ASP A 274 -12.44 -19.10 94.34
C ASP A 274 -14.00 -18.92 94.24
N ASN A 275 -14.63 -19.83 93.43
CA ASN A 275 -15.66 -20.89 93.78
C ASN A 275 -17.13 -20.95 93.23
N LEU A 276 -17.52 -22.20 92.86
CA LEU A 276 -18.82 -22.95 92.91
C LEU A 276 -20.09 -22.67 92.03
N ASN A 277 -20.33 -23.61 91.09
CA ASN A 277 -21.56 -24.35 90.70
C ASN A 277 -23.00 -23.79 90.89
N CYS A 278 -23.81 -23.85 89.81
CA CYS A 278 -25.15 -24.48 89.81
C CYS A 278 -25.65 -24.81 88.39
N THR A 279 -26.26 -25.98 88.15
CA THR A 279 -26.71 -26.43 86.81
C THR A 279 -28.22 -26.75 86.74
N THR A 280 -28.71 -27.14 85.55
CA THR A 280 -30.06 -27.64 85.20
C THR A 280 -31.16 -26.63 84.84
N GLY A 281 -31.05 -25.36 85.21
CA GLY A 281 -31.82 -24.27 84.56
C GLY A 281 -31.20 -23.82 83.23
N GLU A 282 -29.87 -23.91 83.14
CA GLU A 282 -29.06 -23.27 82.10
C GLU A 282 -29.32 -23.80 80.69
N ALA A 283 -29.54 -25.10 80.49
CA ALA A 283 -29.62 -25.69 79.15
C ALA A 283 -30.76 -25.08 78.29
N LEU A 284 -31.91 -24.78 78.91
CA LEU A 284 -33.02 -24.11 78.25
C LEU A 284 -32.76 -22.61 78.07
N ALA A 285 -32.15 -21.96 79.06
CA ALA A 285 -31.76 -20.55 78.98
C ALA A 285 -30.74 -20.31 77.87
N THR A 286 -29.67 -21.10 77.80
CA THR A 286 -28.61 -21.04 76.77
C THR A 286 -29.13 -21.41 75.39
N SER A 287 -30.10 -22.33 75.27
CA SER A 287 -30.77 -22.62 74.00
C SER A 287 -31.58 -21.42 73.51
N LEU A 288 -32.39 -20.80 74.38
CA LEU A 288 -33.16 -19.60 74.04
C LEU A 288 -32.25 -18.40 73.76
N LEU A 289 -31.20 -18.20 74.55
CA LEU A 289 -30.20 -17.15 74.38
C LEU A 289 -29.41 -17.32 73.08
N GLY A 290 -29.05 -18.56 72.71
CA GLY A 290 -28.45 -18.89 71.43
C GLY A 290 -29.40 -18.65 70.25
N GLY A 291 -30.69 -18.94 70.41
CA GLY A 291 -31.73 -18.60 69.44
C GLY A 291 -31.88 -17.08 69.24
N ILE A 292 -31.93 -16.32 70.33
CA ILE A 292 -31.97 -14.85 70.32
C ILE A 292 -30.69 -14.28 69.70
N HIS A 293 -29.50 -14.77 70.07
CA HIS A 293 -28.24 -14.34 69.50
C HIS A 293 -28.13 -14.69 68.00
N SER A 294 -28.64 -15.85 67.58
CA SER A 294 -28.75 -16.23 66.16
C SER A 294 -29.73 -15.36 65.36
N ALA A 295 -30.80 -14.86 66.00
CA ALA A 295 -31.71 -13.89 65.39
C ALA A 295 -31.07 -12.49 65.31
N PHE A 296 -30.39 -12.05 66.38
CA PHE A 296 -29.69 -10.77 66.44
C PHE A 296 -28.55 -10.69 65.43
N ASN A 297 -27.72 -11.74 65.33
CA ASN A 297 -26.64 -11.81 64.32
C ASN A 297 -27.18 -11.82 62.87
N ARG A 298 -28.39 -12.36 62.64
CA ARG A 298 -29.06 -12.24 61.33
C ARG A 298 -29.61 -10.84 61.07
N TYR A 299 -30.08 -10.15 62.10
CA TYR A 299 -30.49 -8.74 61.99
C TYR A 299 -29.30 -7.83 61.70
N GLU A 300 -28.17 -8.00 62.40
CA GLU A 300 -26.90 -7.30 62.13
C GLU A 300 -26.42 -7.51 60.68
N ILE A 301 -26.41 -8.76 60.18
CA ILE A 301 -26.03 -9.05 58.79
C ILE A 301 -26.95 -8.28 57.81
N LEU A 302 -28.27 -8.39 57.98
CA LEU A 302 -29.25 -7.68 57.14
C LEU A 302 -29.14 -6.15 57.25
N PHE A 303 -28.76 -5.62 58.41
CA PHE A 303 -28.54 -4.19 58.60
C PHE A 303 -27.30 -3.71 57.83
N THR A 304 -26.17 -4.42 57.94
CA THR A 304 -24.96 -4.09 57.14
C THR A 304 -25.13 -4.35 55.64
N GLU A 305 -26.09 -5.18 55.23
CA GLU A 305 -26.48 -5.37 53.82
C GLU A 305 -27.35 -4.20 53.33
N TYR A 306 -28.30 -3.74 54.15
CA TYR A 306 -29.11 -2.55 53.88
C TYR A 306 -28.27 -1.26 53.78
N GLU A 307 -27.27 -1.08 54.64
CA GLU A 307 -26.33 0.06 54.56
C GLU A 307 -25.54 0.03 53.23
N LYS A 308 -24.95 -1.11 52.86
CA LYS A 308 -24.24 -1.26 51.57
C LYS A 308 -25.13 -0.98 50.37
N LEU A 309 -26.34 -1.53 50.35
CA LEU A 309 -27.30 -1.26 49.27
C LEU A 309 -27.72 0.22 49.23
N THR A 310 -27.73 0.92 50.36
CA THR A 310 -28.00 2.36 50.44
C THR A 310 -26.85 3.19 49.88
N ASP A 311 -25.59 2.81 50.15
CA ASP A 311 -24.40 3.46 49.60
C ASP A 311 -24.24 3.16 48.09
N GLU A 312 -24.49 1.92 47.66
CA GLU A 312 -24.50 1.55 46.23
C GLU A 312 -25.54 2.36 45.44
N ASN A 313 -26.75 2.56 46.00
CA ASN A 313 -27.77 3.42 45.37
C ASN A 313 -27.35 4.90 45.30
N GLN A 314 -26.62 5.41 46.29
CA GLN A 314 -26.06 6.77 46.25
C GLN A 314 -24.97 6.90 45.17
N GLN A 315 -24.07 5.92 45.07
CA GLN A 315 -23.02 5.89 44.06
C GLN A 315 -23.61 5.79 42.65
N LEU A 316 -24.56 4.88 42.41
CA LEU A 316 -25.25 4.74 41.12
C LEU A 316 -25.99 6.02 40.71
N LYS A 317 -26.55 6.78 41.67
CA LYS A 317 -27.17 8.09 41.40
C LYS A 317 -26.12 9.13 40.98
N HIS A 318 -25.00 9.20 41.68
CA HIS A 318 -23.89 10.10 41.32
C HIS A 318 -23.34 9.78 39.92
N ASP A 319 -23.16 8.49 39.60
CA ASP A 319 -22.62 8.05 38.32
C ASP A 319 -23.60 8.30 37.17
N MET A 320 -24.91 8.19 37.42
CA MET A 320 -25.96 8.61 36.48
C MET A 320 -25.94 10.13 36.22
N GLU A 321 -25.72 10.95 37.25
CA GLU A 321 -25.61 12.40 37.12
C GLU A 321 -24.34 12.81 36.36
N SER A 322 -23.21 12.14 36.63
CA SER A 322 -21.95 12.29 35.89
C SER A 322 -22.08 11.90 34.41
N LEU A 323 -22.68 10.74 34.13
CA LEU A 323 -22.93 10.27 32.76
C LEU A 323 -23.86 11.22 31.99
N LYS A 324 -24.84 11.82 32.66
CA LYS A 324 -25.73 12.83 32.06
C LYS A 324 -24.99 14.10 31.62
N LEU A 325 -24.05 14.59 32.43
CA LEU A 325 -23.20 15.74 32.06
C LEU A 325 -22.31 15.41 30.85
N SER A 326 -21.65 14.25 30.88
CA SER A 326 -20.84 13.75 29.75
C SER A 326 -21.64 13.63 28.45
N TYR A 327 -22.88 13.12 28.52
CA TYR A 327 -23.79 13.06 27.38
C TYR A 327 -24.15 14.46 26.82
N GLU A 328 -24.36 15.44 27.69
CA GLU A 328 -24.68 16.82 27.29
C GLU A 328 -23.50 17.48 26.55
N ASP A 329 -22.26 17.25 27.02
CA ASP A 329 -21.05 17.79 26.39
C ASP A 329 -20.74 17.10 25.05
N ILE A 330 -20.92 15.77 24.96
CA ILE A 330 -20.84 15.04 23.69
C ILE A 330 -21.88 15.57 22.68
N ASN A 331 -23.10 15.94 23.13
CA ASN A 331 -24.09 16.51 22.22
C ASN A 331 -23.72 17.93 21.75
N LYS A 332 -23.09 18.76 22.60
CA LYS A 332 -22.54 20.08 22.20
C LYS A 332 -21.43 19.95 21.15
N GLU A 333 -20.51 19.01 21.33
CA GLU A 333 -19.45 18.71 20.34
C GLU A 333 -20.04 18.24 19.01
N LYS A 334 -21.01 17.32 19.06
CA LYS A 334 -21.74 16.82 17.88
C LYS A 334 -22.47 17.94 17.13
N GLU A 335 -23.09 18.89 17.83
CA GLU A 335 -23.75 20.05 17.21
C GLU A 335 -22.73 20.98 16.54
N PHE A 336 -21.63 21.30 17.24
CA PHE A 336 -20.51 22.08 16.68
C PHE A 336 -19.94 21.46 15.39
N LEU A 337 -19.64 20.16 15.42
CA LEU A 337 -19.14 19.41 14.26
C LEU A 337 -20.16 19.37 13.11
N SER A 338 -21.47 19.31 13.41
CA SER A 338 -22.52 19.37 12.40
C SER A 338 -22.57 20.73 11.69
N ASP A 339 -22.36 21.82 12.44
CA ASP A 339 -22.30 23.18 11.92
C ASP A 339 -21.01 23.42 11.10
N GLU A 340 -19.86 22.91 11.55
CA GLU A 340 -18.61 22.96 10.78
C GLU A 340 -18.73 22.19 9.46
N MET A 341 -19.27 20.95 9.49
CA MET A 341 -19.53 20.17 8.28
C MET A 341 -20.50 20.88 7.31
N ARG A 342 -21.46 21.64 7.82
CA ARG A 342 -22.39 22.45 7.00
C ARG A 342 -21.69 23.63 6.36
N SER A 343 -20.85 24.34 7.12
CA SER A 343 -20.02 25.45 6.64
C SER A 343 -19.05 25.01 5.54
N LEU A 344 -18.32 23.92 5.77
CA LEU A 344 -17.40 23.34 4.78
C LEU A 344 -18.11 22.90 3.50
N ARG A 345 -19.31 22.30 3.61
CA ARG A 345 -20.12 21.93 2.44
C ARG A 345 -20.46 23.14 1.57
N VAL A 346 -21.03 24.19 2.18
CA VAL A 346 -21.40 25.43 1.48
C VAL A 346 -20.19 26.08 0.81
N LYS A 347 -19.03 26.07 1.47
CA LYS A 347 -17.79 26.55 0.86
C LYS A 347 -17.38 25.74 -0.37
N TYR A 348 -17.27 24.42 -0.25
CA TYR A 348 -16.85 23.57 -1.37
C TYR A 348 -17.84 23.60 -2.55
N GLU A 349 -19.14 23.77 -2.27
CA GLU A 349 -20.17 23.93 -3.30
C GLU A 349 -19.98 25.24 -4.09
N GLY A 350 -19.67 26.35 -3.40
CA GLY A 350 -19.30 27.63 -4.03
C GLY A 350 -17.96 27.62 -4.77
N ASP A 351 -16.95 26.93 -4.23
CA ASP A 351 -15.65 26.74 -4.89
C ASP A 351 -15.83 25.93 -6.20
N ILE A 352 -16.64 24.85 -6.16
CA ILE A 352 -16.99 24.03 -7.32
C ILE A 352 -17.74 24.83 -8.39
N ASP A 353 -18.74 25.63 -8.01
CA ASP A 353 -19.49 26.45 -8.96
C ASP A 353 -18.63 27.58 -9.57
N THR A 354 -17.69 28.13 -8.80
CA THR A 354 -16.70 29.09 -9.33
C THR A 354 -15.82 28.43 -10.40
N ILE A 355 -15.34 27.21 -10.17
CA ILE A 355 -14.55 26.44 -11.14
C ILE A 355 -15.37 26.10 -12.39
N LYS A 356 -16.65 25.71 -12.24
CA LYS A 356 -17.56 25.47 -13.39
C LYS A 356 -17.69 26.73 -14.26
N GLN A 357 -17.87 27.90 -13.65
CA GLN A 357 -17.98 29.16 -14.41
C GLN A 357 -16.68 29.52 -15.12
N GLN A 358 -15.52 29.29 -14.49
CA GLN A 358 -14.21 29.48 -15.13
C GLN A 358 -14.03 28.54 -16.35
N HIS A 359 -14.33 27.25 -16.21
CA HIS A 359 -14.27 26.30 -17.32
C HIS A 359 -15.26 26.63 -18.45
N LEU A 360 -16.46 27.14 -18.13
CA LEU A 360 -17.43 27.58 -19.16
C LEU A 360 -16.90 28.79 -19.96
N ILE A 361 -16.28 29.76 -19.27
CA ILE A 361 -15.64 30.91 -19.92
C ILE A 361 -14.46 30.46 -20.79
N GLU A 362 -13.64 29.52 -20.33
CA GLU A 362 -12.51 28.97 -21.08
C GLU A 362 -12.97 28.17 -22.32
N ILE A 363 -14.02 27.37 -22.21
CA ILE A 363 -14.64 26.69 -23.35
C ILE A 363 -15.17 27.72 -24.36
N GLU A 364 -15.72 28.85 -23.90
CA GLU A 364 -16.20 29.91 -24.79
C GLU A 364 -15.05 30.69 -25.48
N THR A 365 -13.94 30.96 -24.78
CA THR A 365 -12.77 31.61 -25.40
C THR A 365 -12.07 30.67 -26.39
N LEU A 366 -11.93 29.38 -26.08
CA LEU A 366 -11.42 28.37 -27.02
C LEU A 366 -12.32 28.26 -28.26
N LYS A 367 -13.65 28.20 -28.09
CA LYS A 367 -14.60 28.24 -29.22
C LYS A 367 -14.50 29.51 -30.06
N LYS A 368 -14.18 30.66 -29.46
CA LYS A 368 -13.96 31.94 -30.18
C LYS A 368 -12.62 31.98 -30.93
N LEU A 369 -11.57 31.37 -30.39
CA LEU A 369 -10.24 31.34 -31.00
C LEU A 369 -10.14 30.34 -32.15
N PHE A 370 -10.72 29.15 -32.00
CA PHE A 370 -10.62 28.07 -32.99
C PHE A 370 -11.87 27.96 -33.89
N GLY A 371 -13.00 28.54 -33.49
CA GLY A 371 -14.31 28.24 -34.07
C GLY A 371 -14.86 26.90 -33.55
N GLU A 372 -16.15 26.65 -33.74
CA GLU A 372 -16.84 25.48 -33.15
C GLU A 372 -16.21 24.14 -33.55
N ASN A 373 -15.69 24.03 -34.78
CA ASN A 373 -15.09 22.82 -35.35
C ASN A 373 -13.59 23.02 -35.68
N GLY A 374 -12.89 23.94 -35.01
CA GLY A 374 -11.52 24.32 -35.37
C GLY A 374 -10.50 23.18 -35.32
N SER A 375 -10.61 22.31 -34.30
CA SER A 375 -9.78 21.11 -34.18
C SER A 375 -10.03 20.12 -35.31
N ASP A 376 -11.29 19.93 -35.71
CA ASP A 376 -11.67 19.01 -36.79
C ASP A 376 -11.21 19.53 -38.16
N ARG A 377 -11.32 20.85 -38.41
CA ARG A 377 -10.78 21.48 -39.63
C ARG A 377 -9.26 21.35 -39.72
N LEU A 378 -8.54 21.61 -38.63
CA LEU A 378 -7.09 21.47 -38.61
C LEU A 378 -6.67 20.01 -38.87
N ARG A 379 -7.44 19.04 -38.35
CA ARG A 379 -7.24 17.61 -38.62
C ARG A 379 -7.48 17.27 -40.09
N GLU A 380 -8.60 17.71 -40.66
CA GLU A 380 -8.94 17.51 -42.08
C GLU A 380 -7.88 18.13 -43.01
N GLU A 381 -7.39 19.33 -42.71
CA GLU A 381 -6.30 19.97 -43.47
C GLU A 381 -4.98 19.18 -43.37
N LEU A 382 -4.66 18.62 -42.19
CA LEU A 382 -3.46 17.81 -41.98
C LEU A 382 -3.53 16.46 -42.72
N GLU A 383 -4.67 15.76 -42.63
CA GLU A 383 -4.95 14.51 -43.35
C GLU A 383 -4.88 14.75 -44.87
N LYS A 384 -5.49 15.83 -45.35
CA LYS A 384 -5.46 16.24 -46.78
C LYS A 384 -4.09 16.75 -47.24
N LYS A 385 -3.19 17.12 -46.33
CA LYS A 385 -1.78 17.38 -46.64
C LYS A 385 -1.00 16.07 -46.74
N HIS A 386 -1.11 15.21 -45.73
CA HIS A 386 -0.46 13.90 -45.69
C HIS A 386 -0.85 13.01 -46.88
N ALA A 387 -2.13 12.99 -47.27
CA ALA A 387 -2.60 12.24 -48.44
C ALA A 387 -1.98 12.71 -49.77
N ARG A 388 -1.71 14.02 -49.92
CA ARG A 388 -0.99 14.55 -51.10
C ARG A 388 0.48 14.19 -51.06
N GLU A 389 1.13 14.33 -49.91
CA GLU A 389 2.55 13.98 -49.75
C GLU A 389 2.81 12.48 -50.02
N MET A 390 1.88 11.60 -49.63
CA MET A 390 1.92 10.17 -49.98
C MET A 390 1.69 9.90 -51.48
N GLU A 391 0.79 10.64 -52.14
CA GLU A 391 0.53 10.48 -53.58
C GLU A 391 1.65 11.06 -54.45
N GLU A 392 2.28 12.16 -54.02
CA GLU A 392 3.49 12.73 -54.62
C GLU A 392 4.65 11.74 -54.52
N LEU A 393 4.83 11.07 -53.37
CA LEU A 393 5.80 9.99 -53.19
C LEU A 393 5.50 8.77 -54.08
N ARG A 394 4.24 8.32 -54.14
CA ARG A 394 3.82 7.21 -55.03
C ARG A 394 4.18 7.51 -56.48
N THR A 395 3.78 8.68 -56.96
CA THR A 395 4.04 9.15 -58.33
C THR A 395 5.54 9.24 -58.63
N TYR A 396 6.33 9.76 -57.70
CA TYR A 396 7.80 9.83 -57.82
C TYR A 396 8.44 8.43 -57.93
N PHE A 397 7.99 7.46 -57.13
CA PHE A 397 8.49 6.09 -57.24
C PHE A 397 8.07 5.42 -58.56
N GLU A 398 6.85 5.65 -59.05
CA GLU A 398 6.38 5.13 -60.34
C GLU A 398 7.18 5.71 -61.52
N GLU A 399 7.42 7.03 -61.56
CA GLU A 399 8.30 7.65 -62.55
C GLU A 399 9.73 7.12 -62.44
N LYS A 400 10.22 6.90 -61.21
CA LYS A 400 11.59 6.39 -61.00
C LYS A 400 11.76 4.94 -61.46
N VAL A 401 10.74 4.09 -61.29
CA VAL A 401 10.71 2.72 -61.83
C VAL A 401 10.70 2.77 -63.37
N LEU A 402 9.81 3.54 -63.99
CA LEU A 402 9.75 3.69 -65.45
C LEU A 402 11.07 4.20 -66.05
N HIS A 403 11.77 5.10 -65.36
CA HIS A 403 13.09 5.57 -65.76
C HIS A 403 14.13 4.44 -65.71
N VAL A 404 14.12 3.62 -64.66
CA VAL A 404 15.04 2.48 -64.48
C VAL A 404 14.75 1.38 -65.51
N GLU A 405 13.48 1.03 -65.74
CA GLU A 405 13.06 0.09 -66.80
C GLU A 405 13.53 0.56 -68.18
N LYS A 406 13.38 1.86 -68.47
CA LYS A 406 13.88 2.45 -69.71
C LYS A 406 15.40 2.32 -69.83
N GLN A 407 16.15 2.65 -68.78
CA GLN A 407 17.62 2.53 -68.79
C GLN A 407 18.06 1.07 -69.02
N TYR A 408 17.43 0.09 -68.35
CA TYR A 408 17.67 -1.32 -68.62
C TYR A 408 17.31 -1.71 -70.07
N SER A 409 16.21 -1.21 -70.62
CA SER A 409 15.83 -1.49 -72.01
C SER A 409 16.86 -0.95 -73.02
N GLU A 410 17.39 0.25 -72.78
CA GLU A 410 18.41 0.89 -73.63
C GLU A 410 19.78 0.20 -73.50
N GLU A 411 20.15 -0.26 -72.30
CA GLU A 411 21.38 -1.02 -72.08
C GLU A 411 21.31 -2.43 -72.70
N VAL A 412 20.22 -3.18 -72.48
CA VAL A 412 20.01 -4.51 -73.09
C VAL A 412 19.99 -4.40 -74.62
N PHE A 413 19.35 -3.38 -75.19
CA PHE A 413 19.35 -3.15 -76.63
C PHE A 413 20.76 -2.76 -77.16
N SER A 414 21.53 -1.99 -76.37
CA SER A 414 22.91 -1.62 -76.70
C SER A 414 23.90 -2.79 -76.62
N GLN A 415 23.71 -3.72 -75.67
CA GLN A 415 24.46 -4.96 -75.60
C GLN A 415 24.08 -5.91 -76.75
N SER A 416 22.79 -6.06 -77.04
CA SER A 416 22.28 -6.84 -78.18
C SER A 416 22.89 -6.38 -79.52
N LYS A 417 23.13 -5.08 -79.68
CA LYS A 417 23.78 -4.49 -80.86
C LYS A 417 25.31 -4.68 -80.92
N LYS A 418 25.97 -5.05 -79.82
CA LYS A 418 27.40 -5.44 -79.81
C LYS A 418 27.60 -6.93 -80.08
N LEU A 419 26.64 -7.77 -79.73
CA LEU A 419 26.72 -9.23 -79.85
C LEU A 419 26.37 -9.77 -81.25
N SER A 420 26.16 -8.91 -82.26
CA SER A 420 25.80 -9.32 -83.62
C SER A 420 26.91 -9.16 -84.66
N ASP A 421 28.13 -8.82 -84.26
CA ASP A 421 29.24 -8.45 -85.18
C ASP A 421 30.61 -9.02 -84.75
N ASP A 422 30.62 -9.96 -83.80
CA ASP A 422 31.81 -10.77 -83.46
C ASP A 422 31.40 -12.25 -83.30
N SER A 423 32.23 -13.17 -83.79
CA SER A 423 31.85 -14.58 -83.96
C SER A 423 33.05 -15.53 -83.80
N SER A 424 33.53 -15.70 -82.57
CA SER A 424 34.46 -16.77 -82.23
C SER A 424 34.23 -17.36 -80.84
N GLU A 425 34.20 -18.69 -80.82
CA GLU A 425 34.45 -19.62 -79.72
C GLU A 425 33.57 -19.57 -78.45
N VAL A 426 33.42 -20.77 -77.88
CA VAL A 426 32.73 -21.07 -76.63
C VAL A 426 33.82 -21.38 -75.62
N GLU A 427 33.99 -20.55 -74.59
CA GLU A 427 34.72 -20.94 -73.38
C GLU A 427 33.75 -21.13 -72.22
N ASP A 428 33.75 -22.35 -71.70
CA ASP A 428 32.98 -22.76 -70.54
C ASP A 428 33.74 -22.38 -69.26
N MET A 429 33.43 -21.21 -68.70
CA MET A 429 33.95 -20.76 -67.40
C MET A 429 32.84 -20.76 -66.34
N THR A 430 32.39 -21.96 -65.96
CA THR A 430 31.86 -22.18 -64.62
C THR A 430 33.00 -22.13 -63.60
N ASP A 431 33.35 -20.92 -63.13
CA ASP A 431 34.33 -20.74 -62.06
C ASP A 431 33.90 -19.63 -61.07
N ASP A 432 34.30 -19.78 -59.81
CA ASP A 432 33.68 -19.07 -58.68
C ASP A 432 34.06 -17.58 -58.57
N PHE A 433 33.07 -16.68 -58.55
CA PHE A 433 33.22 -15.33 -57.98
C PHE A 433 32.59 -15.21 -56.58
N TYR A 434 33.25 -15.90 -55.65
CA TYR A 434 33.06 -15.78 -54.22
C TYR A 434 33.28 -14.33 -53.73
N PHE A 435 32.23 -13.74 -53.16
CA PHE A 435 32.31 -12.68 -52.15
C PHE A 435 31.27 -12.96 -51.06
N GLY A 436 31.58 -12.90 -49.76
CA GLY A 436 32.89 -12.64 -49.17
C GLY A 436 32.79 -11.91 -47.82
N GLY A 437 32.29 -12.60 -46.80
CA GLY A 437 32.05 -12.03 -45.45
C GLY A 437 30.74 -11.22 -45.35
N GLY A 438 30.18 -11.02 -44.15
CA GLY A 438 30.59 -11.52 -42.84
C GLY A 438 30.04 -10.66 -41.71
N GLY A 439 29.57 -11.27 -40.62
CA GLY A 439 29.04 -10.52 -39.47
C GLY A 439 28.17 -11.37 -38.54
N ASP A 440 28.77 -11.90 -37.47
CA ASP A 440 28.07 -12.56 -36.38
C ASP A 440 27.21 -11.59 -35.56
N ALA A 441 26.12 -12.11 -34.98
CA ALA A 441 25.47 -11.53 -33.82
C ALA A 441 24.90 -12.65 -32.93
N ASP A 442 25.63 -12.99 -31.86
CA ASP A 442 25.29 -14.04 -30.90
C ASP A 442 23.86 -13.97 -30.34
N LYS A 443 23.22 -15.13 -30.21
CA LYS A 443 22.32 -15.44 -29.08
C LYS A 443 22.58 -16.81 -28.48
N ILE A 444 23.71 -16.92 -27.79
CA ILE A 444 23.94 -17.96 -26.77
C ILE A 444 23.03 -17.70 -25.54
N ARG A 445 22.61 -18.79 -24.88
CA ARG A 445 21.72 -18.90 -23.70
C ARG A 445 20.24 -18.55 -23.93
N GLY A 446 19.28 -19.25 -23.31
CA GLY A 446 19.39 -20.30 -22.28
C GLY A 446 18.53 -21.54 -22.58
N THR A 447 19.06 -22.72 -22.24
CA THR A 447 18.38 -24.02 -22.33
C THR A 447 17.55 -24.33 -21.09
N THR A 448 16.29 -24.76 -21.27
CA THR A 448 15.61 -25.75 -20.41
C THR A 448 14.50 -26.47 -21.18
N ASP A 449 14.70 -27.78 -21.39
CA ASP A 449 13.74 -28.91 -21.37
C ASP A 449 12.24 -28.69 -21.68
N GLY A 450 11.66 -29.49 -22.61
CA GLY A 450 10.24 -29.33 -23.00
C GLY A 450 9.40 -30.56 -23.44
N LYS A 451 9.99 -31.57 -24.11
CA LYS A 451 9.32 -32.80 -24.65
C LYS A 451 8.27 -32.62 -25.77
N ASN A 452 8.49 -33.35 -26.87
CA ASN A 452 7.55 -34.13 -27.71
C ASN A 452 6.03 -33.88 -27.54
N ASN A 453 5.22 -33.75 -28.60
CA ASN A 453 5.04 -34.80 -29.61
C ASN A 453 4.19 -34.41 -30.87
N LYS A 454 4.40 -35.15 -31.97
CA LYS A 454 3.42 -35.53 -33.03
C LYS A 454 2.69 -34.44 -33.86
N ARG A 455 3.41 -33.95 -34.87
CA ARG A 455 3.14 -34.19 -36.32
C ARG A 455 1.80 -34.88 -36.70
N LYS A 456 0.94 -34.13 -37.42
CA LYS A 456 0.17 -34.52 -38.63
C LYS A 456 -0.27 -33.19 -39.30
N GLU A 457 0.21 -32.76 -40.46
CA GLU A 457 0.32 -33.41 -41.78
C GLU A 457 -1.05 -33.56 -42.47
N LEU A 458 -1.44 -32.53 -43.23
CA LEU A 458 -1.99 -32.63 -44.60
C LEU A 458 -1.97 -31.24 -45.28
N THR A 459 -1.87 -31.23 -46.62
CA THR A 459 -1.68 -30.05 -47.49
C THR A 459 -2.72 -30.01 -48.61
N ALA A 460 -2.97 -28.81 -49.16
CA ALA A 460 -3.90 -28.54 -50.28
C ALA A 460 -5.39 -28.73 -49.91
N ASP A 461 -6.37 -28.03 -50.49
CA ASP A 461 -6.47 -27.49 -51.86
C ASP A 461 -7.20 -26.13 -51.96
N SER A 462 -7.11 -25.49 -53.15
CA SER A 462 -8.00 -24.40 -53.67
C SER A 462 -8.09 -23.12 -52.82
N GLN A 463 -7.58 -21.95 -53.22
CA GLN A 463 -7.74 -21.26 -54.51
C GLN A 463 -9.19 -21.26 -55.06
N ASN A 464 -10.01 -20.30 -54.62
CA ASN A 464 -11.08 -19.71 -55.43
C ASN A 464 -11.65 -18.41 -54.82
N ARG A 465 -12.26 -17.58 -55.68
CA ARG A 465 -13.00 -16.32 -55.37
C ARG A 465 -12.20 -15.08 -54.95
N GLU A 466 -11.61 -14.44 -55.95
CA GLU A 466 -11.84 -13.00 -56.13
C GLU A 466 -13.17 -12.77 -56.90
N ALA A 467 -13.52 -11.50 -57.14
CA ALA A 467 -14.64 -11.03 -57.97
C ALA A 467 -16.08 -11.31 -57.49
N ASN A 468 -16.60 -10.46 -56.60
CA ASN A 468 -17.87 -9.72 -56.82
C ASN A 468 -18.16 -8.71 -55.68
N CYS A 469 -17.79 -7.44 -55.87
CA CYS A 469 -18.12 -6.33 -54.94
C CYS A 469 -18.48 -5.01 -55.67
N ASP A 470 -18.91 -5.07 -56.95
CA ASP A 470 -19.32 -3.89 -57.73
C ASP A 470 -20.75 -4.03 -58.26
N ASN A 471 -21.74 -3.66 -57.44
CA ASN A 471 -23.02 -3.04 -57.85
C ASN A 471 -23.88 -2.66 -56.63
N ASP A 472 -25.00 -1.97 -56.90
CA ASP A 472 -26.13 -1.72 -55.98
C ASP A 472 -25.89 -0.82 -54.75
N PHE A 473 -25.34 0.37 -54.97
CA PHE A 473 -25.75 1.57 -54.20
C PHE A 473 -26.30 2.69 -55.10
N SER A 474 -27.42 2.40 -55.77
CA SER A 474 -28.18 3.39 -56.55
C SER A 474 -29.68 3.10 -56.58
N LYS A 475 -30.34 3.20 -55.41
CA LYS A 475 -31.80 3.39 -55.24
C LYS A 475 -32.17 3.63 -53.76
N MET A 476 -32.12 4.88 -53.30
CA MET A 476 -33.00 5.32 -52.20
C MET A 476 -33.25 6.84 -52.23
N THR A 477 -34.02 7.27 -53.22
CA THR A 477 -34.54 8.65 -53.33
C THR A 477 -36.07 8.59 -53.33
N ALA A 478 -36.71 9.27 -52.37
CA ALA A 478 -38.14 9.12 -52.01
C ALA A 478 -38.48 7.71 -51.45
N VAL A 479 -39.44 7.53 -50.54
CA VAL A 479 -40.76 8.16 -50.44
C VAL A 479 -41.19 8.42 -48.98
N LYS A 480 -41.73 9.64 -48.74
CA LYS A 480 -42.52 10.09 -47.57
C LYS A 480 -41.88 9.96 -46.18
#